data_AF-A0A517MVA9-F1
#
_entry.id   AF-A0A517MVA9-F1
#
_cell.length_a   1.000
_cell.length_b   1.000
_cell.length_c   1.000
_cell.angle_alpha   90.00
_cell.angle_beta   90.00
_cell.angle_gamma   90.00
#
_symmetry.space_group_name_H-M   'P 1'
#
loop_
_entity.id
_entity.type
_entity.pdbx_description
1 polymer ?
#
loop_
_entity_poly.entity_id
_entity_poly.type
_entity_poly.pdbx_seq_one_letter_code
_entity_poly.pdbx_strand_id
1 'polypeptide(L)'
;MGNVQLDKGKEMNAERIKRLLAVLSLTVGLGSHSFISITVCADIVSENGSSRATGYVESNKIITHGDKTHVSWLDSYEDEFHVQIKTLDRTTGTWSETYTLGDTRDNHGGPALTVDSEGYLHTVSYPHHNPFRYRKSLNPNDASAWTEETLVGDDLTYPSLVTGPDDTLYLIARSSEGPSSEPWGVNLYTKPKDGDWSGPTEILQAGEPDYSHFQASLAWGPDHQTLHMATRMYGDDPRWGYEIGYMKSTDFGQTWRTSIGTSLSLPATKATVDVIESIDPSLRSSYGSASALRAGSIAVDSHNVPYVVYNTLGPDGSTPLQAWIATANGHGGWEKTSLNEKLDALPEGWGLGVPGGISFTEDGRMALVLTAYESGLSWGTPGTEVIGAVSDDGGATFTSKFISTIDPDTPNWMPSIERATGFNNLDSVAVLYTSGEKGSDNHEIISNQVIFQQLLGSSWNKVGGDVNQDGAFLGDGTGPAASDDVSAFIEHWNATNLPGLFGTHESVTHGDLNFDGVTDLHDVFLLRELMKQSGVPTTALESLGSAVPEPSSFILLAVGSVYCLLQRKKRASLGLASGEVYPK
;
A
#
# COMPACT_ATOMS: atom_id res chain seq x y z
N MET A 1 -39.61 45.57 -57.95
CA MET A 1 -40.67 44.57 -57.70
C MET A 1 -39.99 43.38 -57.07
N GLY A 2 -40.27 42.86 -55.89
CA GLY A 2 -41.18 43.15 -54.79
C GLY A 2 -40.82 42.15 -53.68
N ASN A 3 -41.02 42.56 -52.42
CA ASN A 3 -40.71 41.80 -51.21
C ASN A 3 -41.31 40.39 -51.16
N VAL A 4 -40.62 39.47 -50.47
CA VAL A 4 -41.27 38.41 -49.68
C VAL A 4 -40.69 38.42 -48.28
N GLN A 5 -41.60 38.61 -47.33
CA GLN A 5 -41.44 38.52 -45.89
C GLN A 5 -42.10 37.19 -45.47
N LEU A 6 -41.46 36.41 -44.60
CA LEU A 6 -42.09 35.27 -43.91
C LEU A 6 -41.84 35.37 -42.41
N ASP A 7 -42.87 34.93 -41.70
CA ASP A 7 -43.35 35.42 -40.42
C ASP A 7 -42.80 34.64 -39.21
N LYS A 8 -42.90 35.25 -38.02
CA LYS A 8 -42.43 34.77 -36.71
C LYS A 8 -43.39 33.73 -36.10
N GLY A 9 -42.83 32.85 -35.26
CA GLY A 9 -43.44 32.57 -33.95
C GLY A 9 -43.69 31.10 -33.57
N LYS A 10 -42.88 30.59 -32.63
CA LYS A 10 -43.34 30.11 -31.31
C LYS A 10 -42.13 29.93 -30.38
N GLU A 11 -41.78 31.00 -29.67
CA GLU A 11 -40.86 30.95 -28.54
C GLU A 11 -41.47 30.12 -27.41
N MET A 12 -40.67 29.21 -26.85
CA MET A 12 -41.02 28.46 -25.67
C MET A 12 -40.45 29.20 -24.45
N ASN A 13 -41.36 29.67 -23.59
CA ASN A 13 -41.09 30.60 -22.50
C ASN A 13 -40.07 30.05 -21.47
N ALA A 14 -39.11 30.90 -21.04
CA ALA A 14 -37.97 30.56 -20.18
C ALA A 14 -38.35 29.93 -18.82
N GLU A 15 -39.59 30.11 -18.37
CA GLU A 15 -40.13 29.49 -17.16
C GLU A 15 -40.32 27.96 -17.28
N ARG A 16 -40.56 27.44 -18.49
CA ARG A 16 -40.66 25.98 -18.73
C ARG A 16 -39.29 25.29 -18.71
N ILE A 17 -38.23 26.00 -19.09
CA ILE A 17 -36.84 25.51 -19.02
C ILE A 17 -36.39 25.43 -17.54
N LYS A 18 -36.75 26.43 -16.72
CA LYS A 18 -36.49 26.40 -15.27
C LYS A 18 -37.22 25.25 -14.56
N ARG A 19 -38.45 24.91 -14.97
CA ARG A 19 -39.18 23.76 -14.41
C ARG A 19 -38.66 22.40 -14.89
N LEU A 20 -38.06 22.31 -16.09
CA LEU A 20 -37.43 21.07 -16.56
C LEU A 20 -36.11 20.78 -15.83
N LEU A 21 -35.36 21.82 -15.47
CA LEU A 21 -34.14 21.70 -14.68
C LEU A 21 -34.41 21.35 -13.21
N ALA A 22 -35.52 21.83 -12.63
CA ALA A 22 -35.91 21.49 -11.26
C ALA A 22 -36.38 20.03 -11.09
N VAL A 23 -36.80 19.35 -12.17
CA VAL A 23 -37.23 17.93 -12.12
C VAL A 23 -36.05 16.96 -12.32
N LEU A 24 -34.89 17.42 -12.79
CA LEU A 24 -33.66 16.61 -12.80
C LEU A 24 -32.98 16.50 -11.42
N SER A 25 -33.45 17.24 -10.41
CA SER A 25 -32.92 17.20 -9.03
C SER A 25 -33.65 16.24 -8.09
N LEU A 26 -34.60 15.42 -8.59
CA LEU A 26 -35.24 14.36 -7.81
C LEU A 26 -35.26 13.05 -8.60
N THR A 27 -34.11 12.36 -8.64
CA THR A 27 -33.96 10.88 -8.61
C THR A 27 -32.50 10.52 -8.90
N VAL A 28 -31.60 10.94 -8.02
CA VAL A 28 -30.37 10.20 -7.76
C VAL A 28 -30.38 9.98 -6.26
N GLY A 29 -30.55 8.74 -5.84
CA GLY A 29 -30.44 8.37 -4.44
C GLY A 29 -29.09 8.83 -3.92
N LEU A 30 -29.11 9.44 -2.74
CA LEU A 30 -27.93 9.74 -1.95
C LEU A 30 -27.13 8.46 -1.71
N GLY A 31 -26.11 8.25 -2.53
CA GLY A 31 -24.90 7.56 -2.15
C GLY A 31 -23.78 8.58 -2.35
N SER A 32 -23.29 9.16 -1.26
CA SER A 32 -22.03 9.90 -1.26
C SER A 32 -20.92 8.90 -1.52
N HIS A 33 -20.60 8.65 -2.79
CA HIS A 33 -19.36 7.98 -3.17
C HIS A 33 -18.32 9.09 -3.30
N SER A 34 -17.51 9.26 -2.25
CA SER A 34 -16.25 9.98 -2.37
C SER A 34 -15.40 9.16 -3.34
N PHE A 35 -15.17 9.66 -4.54
CA PHE A 35 -14.17 9.08 -5.44
C PHE A 35 -12.81 9.41 -4.83
N ILE A 36 -12.17 8.41 -4.23
CA ILE A 36 -10.82 8.51 -3.69
C ILE A 36 -9.92 7.76 -4.66
N SER A 37 -9.06 8.50 -5.35
CA SER A 37 -8.05 7.98 -6.27
C SER A 37 -6.83 7.48 -5.50
N ILE A 38 -6.23 6.39 -5.97
CA ILE A 38 -4.89 5.97 -5.55
C ILE A 38 -3.89 6.82 -6.32
N THR A 39 -3.18 7.67 -5.60
CA THR A 39 -2.07 8.46 -6.13
C THR A 39 -0.83 7.60 -6.24
N VAL A 40 -0.07 7.77 -7.32
CA VAL A 40 1.13 7.01 -7.66
C VAL A 40 2.21 8.04 -7.86
N CYS A 41 3.15 8.12 -6.93
CA CYS A 41 4.23 9.10 -6.87
C CYS A 41 5.60 8.44 -6.71
N ALA A 42 6.35 8.16 -7.77
CA ALA A 42 7.56 7.34 -7.68
C ALA A 42 8.86 8.18 -7.67
N ASP A 43 9.64 8.08 -6.59
CA ASP A 43 11.01 8.60 -6.50
C ASP A 43 12.02 7.46 -6.53
N ILE A 44 13.06 7.57 -7.35
CA ILE A 44 14.21 6.66 -7.28
C ILE A 44 15.07 7.10 -6.08
N VAL A 45 15.07 6.32 -5.01
CA VAL A 45 15.88 6.62 -3.81
C VAL A 45 17.30 6.06 -3.90
N SER A 46 17.52 5.03 -4.72
CA SER A 46 18.83 4.46 -5.06
C SER A 46 18.81 3.78 -6.43
N GLU A 47 19.96 3.79 -7.11
CA GLU A 47 20.24 3.05 -8.35
C GLU A 47 21.12 1.80 -8.07
N ASN A 48 21.54 1.59 -6.82
CA ASN A 48 22.47 0.53 -6.43
C ASN A 48 21.81 -0.54 -5.55
N GLY A 49 20.49 -0.65 -5.60
CA GLY A 49 19.73 -1.61 -4.82
C GLY A 49 20.17 -3.05 -5.09
N SER A 50 20.32 -3.85 -4.04
CA SER A 50 20.56 -5.28 -4.17
C SER A 50 19.36 -6.04 -4.75
N SER A 51 19.55 -7.33 -5.03
CA SER A 51 18.49 -8.28 -5.42
C SER A 51 17.35 -8.43 -4.41
N ARG A 52 17.52 -7.91 -3.19
CA ARG A 52 16.45 -7.86 -2.17
C ARG A 52 16.42 -6.51 -1.46
N ALA A 53 16.72 -5.43 -2.18
CA ALA A 53 16.86 -4.09 -1.60
C ALA A 53 15.70 -3.68 -0.67
N THR A 54 14.48 -4.02 -1.06
CA THR A 54 13.23 -3.71 -0.33
C THR A 54 12.56 -4.94 0.29
N GLY A 55 13.19 -6.11 0.21
CA GLY A 55 12.63 -7.39 0.64
C GLY A 55 12.43 -7.54 2.15
N TYR A 56 11.82 -8.66 2.54
CA TYR A 56 11.42 -9.02 3.91
C TYR A 56 10.28 -8.12 4.43
N VAL A 57 9.05 -8.54 4.13
CA VAL A 57 7.80 -7.82 4.43
C VAL A 57 7.52 -7.70 5.94
N GLU A 58 8.08 -8.60 6.73
CA GLU A 58 8.06 -8.57 8.19
C GLU A 58 8.90 -7.43 8.78
N SER A 59 9.91 -6.94 8.02
CA SER A 59 10.83 -5.88 8.40
C SER A 59 10.32 -4.54 7.85
N ASN A 60 9.71 -3.71 8.70
CA ASN A 60 9.30 -2.37 8.28
C ASN A 60 10.52 -1.55 7.85
N LYS A 61 10.39 -0.75 6.79
CA LYS A 61 11.52 0.00 6.20
C LYS A 61 11.28 1.51 6.15
N ILE A 62 10.04 1.91 6.40
CA ILE A 62 9.55 3.25 6.19
C ILE A 62 8.98 3.74 7.53
N ILE A 63 9.35 4.94 7.93
CA ILE A 63 8.83 5.59 9.13
C ILE A 63 8.56 7.05 8.80
N THR A 64 7.30 7.43 8.86
CA THR A 64 6.87 8.82 8.81
C THR A 64 6.70 9.33 10.23
N HIS A 65 7.39 10.41 10.60
CA HIS A 65 7.26 11.04 11.91
C HIS A 65 7.27 12.56 11.76
N GLY A 66 6.19 13.21 12.19
CA GLY A 66 5.95 14.63 11.95
C GLY A 66 5.94 14.98 10.46
N ASP A 67 6.85 15.86 10.06
CA ASP A 67 7.02 16.38 8.71
C ASP A 67 8.06 15.61 7.87
N LYS A 68 8.55 14.46 8.36
CA LYS A 68 9.58 13.67 7.67
C LYS A 68 9.16 12.24 7.44
N THR A 69 9.66 11.66 6.34
CA THR A 69 9.58 10.22 6.06
C THR A 69 10.98 9.66 5.88
N HIS A 70 11.36 8.71 6.72
CA HIS A 70 12.62 8.00 6.68
C HIS A 70 12.44 6.67 5.96
N VAL A 71 13.30 6.37 4.99
CA VAL A 71 13.25 5.16 4.18
C VAL A 71 14.59 4.45 4.22
N SER A 72 14.59 3.16 4.52
CA SER A 72 15.79 2.34 4.63
C SER A 72 15.76 1.15 3.68
N TRP A 73 16.90 0.77 3.11
CA TRP A 73 17.01 -0.31 2.12
C TRP A 73 18.40 -0.93 2.13
N LEU A 74 18.62 -1.92 1.25
CA LEU A 74 19.91 -2.60 1.08
C LEU A 74 20.47 -2.37 -0.33
N ASP A 75 21.55 -1.60 -0.41
CA ASP A 75 22.35 -1.47 -1.63
C ASP A 75 23.38 -2.60 -1.75
N SER A 76 23.86 -2.84 -2.97
CA SER A 76 25.04 -3.66 -3.24
C SER A 76 25.94 -2.99 -4.29
N TYR A 77 27.13 -2.58 -3.88
CA TYR A 77 28.15 -1.98 -4.73
C TYR A 77 29.54 -2.22 -4.09
N GLU A 78 30.63 -1.99 -4.83
CA GLU A 78 32.00 -2.17 -4.32
C GLU A 78 32.26 -3.56 -3.69
N ASP A 79 31.63 -4.61 -4.24
CA ASP A 79 31.70 -5.99 -3.75
C ASP A 79 31.14 -6.23 -2.33
N GLU A 80 30.35 -5.28 -1.81
CA GLU A 80 29.75 -5.32 -0.47
C GLU A 80 28.25 -4.98 -0.51
N PHE A 81 27.56 -5.25 0.61
CA PHE A 81 26.15 -4.90 0.81
C PHE A 81 26.04 -3.83 1.89
N HIS A 82 25.34 -2.74 1.60
CA HIS A 82 25.29 -1.56 2.48
C HIS A 82 23.85 -1.27 2.91
N VAL A 83 23.62 -1.19 4.21
CA VAL A 83 22.34 -0.73 4.77
C VAL A 83 22.29 0.77 4.66
N GLN A 84 21.33 1.29 3.91
CA GLN A 84 21.19 2.71 3.63
C GLN A 84 19.93 3.29 4.24
N ILE A 85 19.95 4.59 4.49
CA ILE A 85 18.77 5.37 4.86
C ILE A 85 18.78 6.77 4.21
N LYS A 86 17.61 7.25 3.81
CA LYS A 86 17.33 8.64 3.40
C LYS A 86 16.12 9.19 4.12
N THR A 87 16.04 10.50 4.18
CA THR A 87 14.91 11.22 4.76
C THR A 87 14.31 12.17 3.73
N LEU A 88 13.00 12.07 3.54
CA LEU A 88 12.20 13.02 2.79
C LEU A 88 11.66 14.07 3.75
N ASP A 89 11.97 15.33 3.50
CA ASP A 89 11.22 16.45 4.09
C ASP A 89 9.90 16.59 3.33
N ARG A 90 8.78 16.31 3.98
CA ARG A 90 7.45 16.32 3.37
C ARG A 90 6.93 17.73 3.14
N THR A 91 7.49 18.73 3.82
CA THR A 91 7.12 20.13 3.64
C THR A 91 7.71 20.69 2.35
N THR A 92 8.95 20.30 2.04
CA THR A 92 9.67 20.80 0.85
C THR A 92 9.67 19.81 -0.31
N GLY A 93 9.33 18.54 -0.09
CA GLY A 93 9.46 17.46 -1.07
C GLY A 93 10.91 17.07 -1.36
N THR A 94 11.88 17.47 -0.52
CA THR A 94 13.31 17.25 -0.78
C THR A 94 13.87 16.09 0.01
N TRP A 95 14.63 15.23 -0.68
CA TRP A 95 15.39 14.15 -0.06
C TRP A 95 16.72 14.66 0.53
N SER A 96 17.10 14.13 1.69
CA SER A 96 18.45 14.23 2.24
C SER A 96 19.48 13.49 1.36
N GLU A 97 20.76 13.67 1.66
CA GLU A 97 21.78 12.71 1.24
C GLU A 97 21.52 11.32 1.85
N THR A 98 22.19 10.31 1.30
CA THR A 98 22.12 8.93 1.79
C THR A 98 23.11 8.73 2.93
N TYR A 99 22.67 8.09 4.02
CA TYR A 99 23.51 7.72 5.15
C TYR A 99 23.65 6.19 5.25
N THR A 100 24.90 5.70 5.28
CA THR A 100 25.20 4.28 5.49
C THR A 100 25.11 3.93 6.98
N LEU A 101 24.25 2.97 7.33
CA LEU A 101 24.05 2.48 8.69
C LEU A 101 25.01 1.33 9.07
N GLY A 102 25.58 0.68 8.06
CA GLY A 102 26.59 -0.36 8.20
C GLY A 102 26.52 -1.39 7.07
N ASP A 103 27.54 -2.24 7.02
CA ASP A 103 27.68 -3.24 5.97
C ASP A 103 27.12 -4.60 6.41
N THR A 104 26.74 -5.42 5.43
CA THR A 104 26.18 -6.76 5.64
C THR A 104 26.84 -7.78 4.73
N ARG A 105 26.63 -9.06 5.05
CA ARG A 105 27.28 -10.15 4.32
C ARG A 105 26.66 -10.41 2.95
N ASP A 106 25.33 -10.32 2.86
CA ASP A 106 24.58 -10.74 1.67
C ASP A 106 23.18 -10.11 1.64
N ASN A 107 22.38 -10.43 0.63
CA ASN A 107 21.05 -9.85 0.41
C ASN A 107 19.99 -10.18 1.49
N HIS A 108 20.33 -10.90 2.56
CA HIS A 108 19.51 -11.10 3.76
C HIS A 108 19.71 -10.03 4.83
N GLY A 109 20.73 -9.18 4.69
CA GLY A 109 21.11 -8.19 5.69
C GLY A 109 20.21 -6.95 5.80
N GLY A 110 19.11 -6.88 5.06
CA GLY A 110 18.25 -5.69 4.98
C GLY A 110 17.72 -5.20 6.35
N PRO A 111 17.43 -3.89 6.49
CA PRO A 111 17.05 -3.29 7.76
C PRO A 111 15.59 -3.57 8.14
N ALA A 112 15.33 -3.57 9.47
CA ALA A 112 14.03 -3.29 10.06
C ALA A 112 14.09 -1.99 10.89
N LEU A 113 13.12 -1.11 10.70
CA LEU A 113 13.05 0.25 11.24
C LEU A 113 11.79 0.45 12.10
N THR A 114 11.94 1.12 13.23
CA THR A 114 10.85 1.60 14.10
C THR A 114 11.22 2.96 14.70
N VAL A 115 10.26 3.61 15.39
CA VAL A 115 10.46 4.90 16.06
C VAL A 115 9.88 4.85 17.48
N ASP A 116 10.56 5.49 18.44
CA ASP A 116 10.09 5.65 19.82
C ASP A 116 9.19 6.87 20.01
N SER A 117 8.57 7.02 21.19
CA SER A 117 7.63 8.11 21.47
C SER A 117 8.29 9.49 21.51
N GLU A 118 9.61 9.54 21.63
CA GLU A 118 10.41 10.76 21.57
C GLU A 118 10.88 11.08 20.15
N GLY A 119 10.56 10.23 19.17
CA GLY A 119 10.88 10.40 17.76
C GLY A 119 12.25 9.85 17.37
N TYR A 120 12.96 9.13 18.25
CA TYR A 120 14.22 8.49 17.86
C TYR A 120 13.97 7.27 17.00
N LEU A 121 14.78 7.13 15.95
CA LEU A 121 14.73 5.99 15.04
C LEU A 121 15.55 4.85 15.61
N HIS A 122 15.06 3.63 15.43
CA HIS A 122 15.71 2.39 15.87
C HIS A 122 15.78 1.43 14.69
N THR A 123 16.95 0.84 14.48
CA THR A 123 17.18 -0.09 13.37
C THR A 123 17.91 -1.35 13.83
N VAL A 124 17.55 -2.47 13.23
CA VAL A 124 18.31 -3.73 13.29
C VAL A 124 18.56 -4.25 11.89
N SER A 125 19.77 -4.75 11.63
CA SER A 125 20.18 -5.24 10.31
C SER A 125 21.28 -6.32 10.41
N TYR A 126 21.86 -6.71 9.26
CA TYR A 126 22.96 -7.67 9.07
C TYR A 126 22.62 -9.14 8.79
N PRO A 127 21.52 -9.75 9.25
CA PRO A 127 21.59 -11.17 9.56
C PRO A 127 21.54 -12.08 8.34
N HIS A 128 22.35 -13.13 8.40
CA HIS A 128 22.09 -14.41 7.78
C HIS A 128 22.85 -15.43 8.62
N HIS A 129 22.17 -16.01 9.61
CA HIS A 129 22.78 -16.88 10.64
C HIS A 129 23.88 -16.16 11.42
N ASN A 130 23.57 -14.98 11.97
CA ASN A 130 24.50 -14.13 12.72
C ASN A 130 23.75 -13.28 13.77
N PRO A 131 24.46 -12.70 14.76
CA PRO A 131 23.92 -11.63 15.60
C PRO A 131 23.42 -10.44 14.76
N PHE A 132 22.31 -9.84 15.18
CA PHE A 132 21.88 -8.57 14.60
C PHE A 132 22.77 -7.41 15.04
N ARG A 133 22.81 -6.38 14.21
CA ARG A 133 23.44 -5.10 14.48
C ARG A 133 22.37 -4.06 14.77
N TYR A 134 22.32 -3.55 16.00
CA TYR A 134 21.36 -2.53 16.43
C TYR A 134 21.99 -1.14 16.49
N ARG A 135 21.24 -0.12 16.07
CA ARG A 135 21.56 1.30 16.28
C ARG A 135 20.31 2.12 16.64
N LYS A 136 20.52 3.20 17.39
CA LYS A 136 19.54 4.27 17.66
C LYS A 136 20.01 5.57 17.03
N SER A 137 19.12 6.40 16.49
CA SER A 137 19.50 7.75 16.03
C SER A 137 19.98 8.61 17.20
N LEU A 138 20.92 9.53 16.95
CA LEU A 138 21.42 10.45 17.99
C LEU A 138 20.46 11.60 18.28
N ASN A 139 19.64 11.96 17.30
CA ASN A 139 18.62 13.00 17.40
C ASN A 139 17.25 12.41 17.05
N PRO A 140 16.16 12.94 17.63
CA PRO A 140 14.82 12.57 17.22
C PRO A 140 14.51 13.10 15.81
N ASN A 141 13.74 12.33 15.04
CA ASN A 141 13.29 12.64 13.68
C ASN A 141 14.44 13.01 12.72
N ASP A 142 15.56 12.30 12.82
CA ASP A 142 16.81 12.59 12.11
C ASP A 142 17.62 11.31 11.90
N ALA A 143 17.90 10.99 10.64
CA ALA A 143 18.64 9.81 10.22
C ALA A 143 20.14 10.08 9.95
N SER A 144 20.64 11.30 10.19
CA SER A 144 22.00 11.69 9.80
C SER A 144 23.10 11.18 10.73
N ALA A 145 22.76 10.78 11.95
CA ALA A 145 23.73 10.31 12.94
C ALA A 145 23.15 9.24 13.87
N TRP A 146 23.97 8.23 14.20
CA TRP A 146 23.54 7.04 14.93
C TRP A 146 24.54 6.68 16.03
N THR A 147 24.06 5.97 17.05
CA THR A 147 24.93 5.38 18.08
C THR A 147 25.91 4.37 17.48
N GLU A 148 26.94 4.04 18.25
CA GLU A 148 27.72 2.82 18.01
C GLU A 148 26.80 1.59 17.98
N GLU A 149 27.25 0.58 17.27
CA GLU A 149 26.52 -0.67 17.09
C GLU A 149 26.53 -1.51 18.37
N THR A 150 25.38 -2.10 18.70
CA THR A 150 25.31 -3.16 19.70
C THR A 150 24.76 -4.44 19.07
N LEU A 151 25.30 -5.58 19.48
CA LEU A 151 24.87 -6.88 18.96
C LEU A 151 23.63 -7.41 19.70
N VAL A 152 22.78 -8.15 18.99
CA VAL A 152 21.57 -8.79 19.56
C VAL A 152 21.49 -10.25 19.13
N GLY A 153 21.44 -11.15 20.13
CA GLY A 153 21.30 -12.59 19.96
C GLY A 153 22.39 -13.24 19.10
N ASP A 154 22.15 -14.48 18.72
CA ASP A 154 23.05 -15.31 17.90
C ASP A 154 22.25 -16.09 16.85
N ASP A 155 22.86 -16.36 15.69
CA ASP A 155 22.29 -17.17 14.61
C ASP A 155 20.90 -16.75 14.13
N LEU A 156 20.66 -15.43 14.04
CA LEU A 156 19.37 -14.87 13.71
C LEU A 156 19.20 -14.57 12.22
N THR A 157 17.96 -14.43 11.76
CA THR A 157 17.55 -13.95 10.42
C THR A 157 16.11 -13.40 10.45
N TYR A 158 15.78 -12.48 9.55
CA TYR A 158 14.43 -11.92 9.33
C TYR A 158 13.86 -11.17 10.55
N PRO A 159 14.30 -9.93 10.79
CA PRO A 159 13.83 -9.14 11.93
C PRO A 159 12.40 -8.62 11.73
N SER A 160 11.58 -8.69 12.76
CA SER A 160 10.39 -7.85 12.92
C SER A 160 10.53 -7.06 14.21
N LEU A 161 10.65 -5.74 14.09
CA LEU A 161 10.96 -4.81 15.17
C LEU A 161 9.79 -3.85 15.38
N VAL A 162 9.31 -3.74 16.61
CA VAL A 162 8.28 -2.78 17.01
C VAL A 162 8.63 -2.10 18.33
N THR A 163 8.13 -0.88 18.55
CA THR A 163 8.30 -0.12 19.80
C THR A 163 7.00 -0.15 20.60
N GLY A 164 7.07 -0.58 21.86
CA GLY A 164 5.93 -0.63 22.78
C GLY A 164 5.60 0.71 23.45
N PRO A 165 4.56 0.76 24.29
CA PRO A 165 4.04 2.00 24.88
C PRO A 165 4.99 2.69 25.87
N ASP A 166 5.99 1.98 26.38
CA ASP A 166 7.00 2.46 27.32
C ASP A 166 8.39 2.63 26.67
N ASP A 167 8.42 2.78 25.34
CA ASP A 167 9.61 2.80 24.49
C ASP A 167 10.47 1.51 24.58
N THR A 168 9.93 0.43 25.14
CA THR A 168 10.59 -0.88 25.04
C THR A 168 10.53 -1.38 23.60
N LEU A 169 11.67 -1.77 23.04
CA LEU A 169 11.71 -2.43 21.74
C LEU A 169 11.40 -3.92 21.88
N TYR A 170 10.61 -4.45 20.95
CA TYR A 170 10.29 -5.87 20.84
C TYR A 170 10.78 -6.34 19.47
N LEU A 171 11.69 -7.31 19.47
CA LEU A 171 12.28 -7.89 18.28
C LEU A 171 11.95 -9.36 18.24
N ILE A 172 11.31 -9.82 17.17
CA ILE A 172 11.28 -11.24 16.84
C ILE A 172 12.18 -11.54 15.64
N ALA A 173 12.77 -12.72 15.65
CA ALA A 173 13.57 -13.20 14.53
C ALA A 173 13.62 -14.73 14.48
N ARG A 174 13.80 -15.26 13.27
CA ARG A 174 14.10 -16.68 13.09
C ARG A 174 15.49 -16.99 13.65
N SER A 175 15.62 -18.11 14.36
CA SER A 175 16.90 -18.67 14.79
C SER A 175 17.10 -20.07 14.21
N SER A 176 18.31 -20.37 13.73
CA SER A 176 18.66 -21.69 13.18
C SER A 176 19.19 -22.69 14.21
N GLU A 177 19.59 -22.22 15.39
CA GLU A 177 19.97 -23.09 16.50
C GLU A 177 19.14 -22.62 17.68
N GLY A 178 18.01 -23.31 17.97
CA GLY A 178 17.23 -23.01 19.16
C GLY A 178 18.11 -23.07 20.43
N PRO A 179 17.67 -22.53 21.58
CA PRO A 179 18.49 -22.39 22.80
C PRO A 179 19.16 -23.69 23.31
N SER A 180 18.73 -24.85 22.82
CA SER A 180 19.19 -26.18 23.21
C SER A 180 19.57 -27.09 22.04
N SER A 181 19.99 -26.58 20.88
CA SER A 181 20.25 -27.36 19.63
C SER A 181 19.01 -28.08 19.08
N GLU A 182 17.84 -27.51 19.38
CA GLU A 182 16.50 -27.95 18.96
C GLU A 182 16.14 -27.36 17.58
N PRO A 183 15.02 -27.80 16.96
CA PRO A 183 14.51 -27.25 15.70
C PRO A 183 14.54 -25.72 15.60
N TRP A 184 14.67 -25.21 14.38
CA TRP A 184 14.67 -23.78 14.10
C TRP A 184 13.38 -23.14 14.63
N GLY A 185 13.50 -21.95 15.20
CA GLY A 185 12.39 -21.29 15.90
C GLY A 185 12.30 -19.80 15.61
N VAL A 186 11.34 -19.15 16.26
CA VAL A 186 11.24 -17.69 16.34
C VAL A 186 11.42 -17.28 17.78
N ASN A 187 12.36 -16.39 18.02
CA ASN A 187 12.74 -15.90 19.34
C ASN A 187 12.30 -14.45 19.51
N LEU A 188 11.75 -14.12 20.68
CA LEU A 188 11.45 -12.77 21.12
C LEU A 188 12.59 -12.24 22.01
N TYR A 189 13.05 -11.04 21.68
CA TYR A 189 13.97 -10.23 22.46
C TYR A 189 13.29 -8.91 22.83
N THR A 190 13.64 -8.36 24.00
CA THR A 190 13.15 -7.03 24.40
C THR A 190 14.29 -6.14 24.86
N LYS A 191 14.19 -4.84 24.59
CA LYS A 191 15.14 -3.83 25.04
C LYS A 191 14.39 -2.65 25.64
N PRO A 192 14.38 -2.48 26.97
CA PRO A 192 13.85 -1.28 27.61
C PRO A 192 14.59 -0.03 27.12
N LYS A 193 13.91 1.13 27.14
CA LYS A 193 14.44 2.43 26.71
C LYS A 193 15.89 2.67 27.16
N ASP A 194 16.11 2.58 28.47
CA ASP A 194 17.40 2.80 29.13
C ASP A 194 18.09 1.50 29.59
N GLY A 195 17.70 0.35 29.02
CA GLY A 195 18.21 -0.97 29.37
C GLY A 195 18.94 -1.67 28.22
N ASP A 196 19.59 -2.78 28.54
CA ASP A 196 20.20 -3.67 27.57
C ASP A 196 19.15 -4.62 26.95
N TRP A 197 19.54 -5.28 25.86
CA TRP A 197 18.75 -6.36 25.27
C TRP A 197 18.61 -7.54 26.24
N SER A 198 17.44 -8.15 26.27
CA SER A 198 17.10 -9.34 27.06
C SER A 198 16.37 -10.37 26.19
N GLY A 199 16.44 -11.63 26.60
CA GLY A 199 15.95 -12.78 25.82
C GLY A 199 17.07 -13.76 25.49
N PRO A 200 16.83 -14.72 24.57
CA PRO A 200 15.55 -14.93 23.87
C PRO A 200 14.49 -15.61 24.76
N THR A 201 13.22 -15.32 24.48
CA THR A 201 12.10 -16.24 24.75
C THR A 201 11.71 -16.91 23.45
N GLU A 202 11.80 -18.23 23.35
CA GLU A 202 11.36 -18.96 22.16
C GLU A 202 9.83 -19.00 22.09
N ILE A 203 9.24 -18.34 21.10
CA ILE A 203 7.79 -18.18 20.96
C ILE A 203 7.19 -19.13 19.92
N LEU A 204 7.98 -19.51 18.92
CA LEU A 204 7.61 -20.55 17.95
C LEU A 204 8.76 -21.50 17.74
N GLN A 205 8.43 -22.77 17.46
CA GLN A 205 9.40 -23.79 17.10
C GLN A 205 8.87 -24.63 15.93
N ALA A 206 9.77 -24.99 15.03
CA ALA A 206 9.49 -25.97 13.99
C ALA A 206 9.31 -27.37 14.60
N GLY A 207 8.56 -28.24 13.93
CA GLY A 207 8.37 -29.61 14.42
C GLY A 207 9.60 -30.51 14.24
N GLU A 208 10.56 -30.12 13.39
CA GLU A 208 11.66 -30.97 12.91
C GLU A 208 12.97 -30.18 12.83
N PRO A 209 14.14 -30.81 13.04
CA PRO A 209 15.44 -30.14 13.18
C PRO A 209 16.04 -29.61 11.86
N ASP A 210 15.40 -29.87 10.73
CA ASP A 210 15.88 -29.46 9.40
C ASP A 210 15.52 -27.98 9.09
N TYR A 211 15.96 -27.49 7.93
CA TYR A 211 15.72 -26.10 7.54
C TYR A 211 14.23 -25.77 7.61
N SER A 212 13.94 -24.68 8.32
CA SER A 212 12.59 -24.16 8.47
C SER A 212 12.57 -22.67 8.18
N HIS A 213 11.46 -22.20 7.64
CA HIS A 213 11.32 -20.81 7.23
C HIS A 213 10.06 -20.20 7.82
N PHE A 214 10.28 -19.12 8.55
CA PHE A 214 9.26 -18.32 9.20
C PHE A 214 9.22 -16.95 8.55
N GLN A 215 8.03 -16.52 8.10
CA GLN A 215 7.78 -15.10 7.78
C GLN A 215 6.95 -14.56 8.92
N ALA A 216 7.59 -13.97 9.92
CA ALA A 216 6.99 -13.66 11.21
C ALA A 216 6.92 -12.14 11.40
N SER A 217 5.71 -11.59 11.45
CA SER A 217 5.50 -10.14 11.51
C SER A 217 4.76 -9.75 12.78
N LEU A 218 5.26 -8.72 13.48
CA LEU A 218 4.59 -8.07 14.61
C LEU A 218 3.76 -6.87 14.17
N ALA A 219 2.75 -6.55 14.98
CA ALA A 219 2.05 -5.27 14.98
C ALA A 219 1.46 -5.00 16.38
N TRP A 220 1.44 -3.74 16.81
CA TRP A 220 0.64 -3.35 17.96
C TRP A 220 -0.81 -3.15 17.55
N GLY A 221 -1.74 -3.45 18.46
CA GLY A 221 -3.09 -2.91 18.39
C GLY A 221 -3.08 -1.39 18.54
N PRO A 222 -4.14 -0.69 18.12
CA PRO A 222 -4.25 0.76 18.26
C PRO A 222 -4.21 1.24 19.72
N ASP A 223 -4.42 0.33 20.67
CA ASP A 223 -4.27 0.58 22.10
C ASP A 223 -2.80 0.63 22.58
N HIS A 224 -1.84 0.19 21.75
CA HIS A 224 -0.45 -0.07 22.12
C HIS A 224 -0.32 -0.99 23.36
N GLN A 225 -1.29 -1.87 23.60
CA GLN A 225 -1.30 -2.83 24.71
C GLN A 225 -1.31 -4.28 24.22
N THR A 226 -1.96 -4.54 23.10
CA THR A 226 -2.01 -5.88 22.52
C THR A 226 -0.95 -6.02 21.44
N LEU A 227 -0.04 -6.98 21.61
CA LEU A 227 0.96 -7.34 20.60
C LEU A 227 0.40 -8.47 19.74
N HIS A 228 0.27 -8.23 18.44
CA HIS A 228 -0.23 -9.19 17.46
C HIS A 228 0.94 -9.75 16.66
N MET A 229 0.84 -11.03 16.29
CA MET A 229 1.81 -11.68 15.43
C MET A 229 1.09 -12.59 14.44
N ALA A 230 1.44 -12.45 13.16
CA ALA A 230 1.15 -13.43 12.13
C ALA A 230 2.44 -14.10 11.66
N THR A 231 2.34 -15.36 11.25
CA THR A 231 3.47 -16.09 10.71
C THR A 231 3.09 -17.01 9.57
N ARG A 232 3.97 -17.18 8.58
CA ARG A 232 3.99 -18.38 7.73
C ARG A 232 5.04 -19.34 8.25
N MET A 233 4.68 -20.60 8.48
CA MET A 233 5.57 -21.68 8.93
C MET A 233 5.82 -22.71 7.81
N TYR A 234 7.06 -23.23 7.74
CA TYR A 234 7.52 -24.27 6.81
C TYR A 234 8.71 -25.00 7.39
N GLY A 235 8.78 -26.31 7.18
CA GLY A 235 9.97 -27.14 7.43
C GLY A 235 10.23 -28.09 6.26
N ASP A 236 11.48 -28.54 6.13
CA ASP A 236 12.01 -29.35 5.02
C ASP A 236 11.30 -30.69 4.76
N ASP A 237 10.48 -31.19 5.69
CA ASP A 237 9.63 -32.37 5.44
C ASP A 237 8.24 -31.96 4.90
N PRO A 238 7.94 -32.28 3.63
CA PRO A 238 6.69 -31.93 2.93
C PRO A 238 5.42 -32.50 3.57
N ARG A 239 5.51 -33.54 4.41
CA ARG A 239 4.35 -34.21 5.01
C ARG A 239 3.60 -33.30 5.99
N TRP A 240 4.20 -32.17 6.33
CA TRP A 240 3.78 -31.32 7.44
C TRP A 240 3.32 -29.91 7.01
N GLY A 241 3.20 -29.65 5.71
CA GLY A 241 2.42 -28.51 5.20
C GLY A 241 3.03 -27.12 5.39
N TYR A 242 2.39 -26.16 4.72
CA TYR A 242 2.62 -24.73 4.88
C TYR A 242 1.43 -24.20 5.67
N GLU A 243 1.70 -23.42 6.72
CA GLU A 243 0.64 -22.90 7.58
C GLU A 243 0.79 -21.39 7.75
N ILE A 244 -0.32 -20.67 7.61
CA ILE A 244 -0.43 -19.29 8.09
C ILE A 244 -1.04 -19.36 9.48
N GLY A 245 -0.32 -18.86 10.48
CA GLY A 245 -0.73 -18.87 11.88
C GLY A 245 -0.78 -17.47 12.48
N TYR A 246 -1.53 -17.34 13.57
CA TYR A 246 -1.65 -16.14 14.36
C TYR A 246 -1.53 -16.42 15.86
N MET A 247 -0.99 -15.45 16.58
CA MET A 247 -1.04 -15.39 18.03
C MET A 247 -0.99 -13.93 18.50
N LYS A 248 -1.46 -13.68 19.72
CA LYS A 248 -1.38 -12.37 20.37
C LYS A 248 -0.93 -12.45 21.82
N SER A 249 -0.38 -11.36 22.33
CA SER A 249 -0.07 -11.16 23.74
C SER A 249 -0.74 -9.88 24.25
N THR A 250 -1.24 -9.91 25.48
CA THR A 250 -1.83 -8.74 26.16
C THR A 250 -1.03 -8.36 27.41
N ASP A 251 0.19 -8.88 27.53
CA ASP A 251 1.10 -8.71 28.65
C ASP A 251 2.54 -8.56 28.15
N PHE A 252 2.67 -7.90 27.00
CA PHE A 252 3.96 -7.49 26.43
C PHE A 252 4.89 -8.66 26.11
N GLY A 253 4.35 -9.70 25.46
CA GLY A 253 5.10 -10.86 24.97
C GLY A 253 5.36 -11.95 26.02
N GLN A 254 4.90 -11.78 27.27
CA GLN A 254 5.10 -12.76 28.35
C GLN A 254 4.24 -14.03 28.16
N THR A 255 2.97 -13.86 27.79
CA THR A 255 2.08 -14.97 27.44
C THR A 255 1.41 -14.74 26.10
N TRP A 256 1.15 -15.83 25.38
CA TRP A 256 0.54 -15.79 24.06
C TRP A 256 -0.77 -16.57 24.03
N ARG A 257 -1.68 -16.14 23.17
CA ARG A 257 -3.03 -16.70 23.02
C ARG A 257 -3.51 -16.64 21.57
N THR A 258 -4.51 -17.46 21.24
CA THR A 258 -5.22 -17.40 19.95
C THR A 258 -6.07 -16.12 19.83
N SER A 259 -6.69 -15.89 18.66
CA SER A 259 -7.60 -14.77 18.41
C SER A 259 -8.75 -14.71 19.42
N ILE A 260 -9.30 -15.85 19.83
CA ILE A 260 -10.35 -15.97 20.86
C ILE A 260 -9.85 -15.98 22.30
N GLY A 261 -8.54 -15.90 22.51
CA GLY A 261 -7.95 -15.79 23.84
C GLY A 261 -7.62 -17.12 24.52
N THR A 262 -7.65 -18.26 23.79
CA THR A 262 -7.13 -19.53 24.33
C THR A 262 -5.63 -19.42 24.52
N SER A 263 -5.14 -19.64 25.74
CA SER A 263 -3.71 -19.59 26.06
C SER A 263 -2.91 -20.65 25.28
N LEU A 264 -1.72 -20.26 24.83
CA LEU A 264 -0.77 -21.11 24.11
C LEU A 264 0.40 -21.47 25.03
N SER A 265 0.82 -22.73 25.00
CA SER A 265 2.09 -23.15 25.58
C SER A 265 3.22 -22.75 24.63
N LEU A 266 4.32 -22.22 25.19
CA LEU A 266 5.52 -21.88 24.42
C LEU A 266 6.61 -22.96 24.53
N PRO A 267 7.43 -23.16 23.48
CA PRO A 267 7.25 -22.57 22.16
C PRO A 267 6.00 -23.14 21.47
N ALA A 268 5.23 -22.27 20.83
CA ALA A 268 4.08 -22.73 20.07
C ALA A 268 4.56 -23.40 18.78
N THR A 269 3.80 -24.38 18.32
CA THR A 269 4.04 -25.06 17.05
C THR A 269 2.89 -24.80 16.11
N LYS A 270 3.11 -25.19 14.86
CA LYS A 270 2.15 -25.19 13.76
C LYS A 270 0.80 -25.86 14.17
N ALA A 271 0.86 -26.90 15.01
CA ALA A 271 -0.31 -27.61 15.53
C ALA A 271 -1.07 -26.87 16.65
N THR A 272 -0.51 -25.80 17.21
CA THR A 272 -1.06 -25.11 18.38
C THR A 272 -1.41 -23.64 18.13
N VAL A 273 -0.79 -22.99 17.14
CA VAL A 273 -1.12 -21.61 16.76
C VAL A 273 -2.57 -21.51 16.28
N ASP A 274 -3.10 -20.29 16.25
CA ASP A 274 -4.40 -20.03 15.63
C ASP A 274 -4.24 -20.08 14.10
N VAL A 275 -4.63 -21.20 13.50
CA VAL A 275 -4.41 -21.45 12.06
C VAL A 275 -5.39 -20.62 11.23
N ILE A 276 -4.83 -19.78 10.36
CA ILE A 276 -5.55 -19.01 9.34
C ILE A 276 -5.73 -19.87 8.08
N GLU A 277 -4.65 -20.46 7.57
CA GLU A 277 -4.66 -21.23 6.33
C GLU A 277 -3.67 -22.40 6.38
N SER A 278 -3.97 -23.47 5.67
CA SER A 278 -3.07 -24.60 5.48
C SER A 278 -3.17 -25.18 4.07
N ILE A 279 -2.05 -25.56 3.47
CA ILE A 279 -2.04 -26.28 2.19
C ILE A 279 -1.92 -27.79 2.43
N ASP A 280 -2.71 -28.57 1.68
CA ASP A 280 -2.63 -30.03 1.66
C ASP A 280 -1.24 -30.50 1.16
N PRO A 281 -0.47 -31.22 1.99
CA PRO A 281 0.80 -31.85 1.62
C PRO A 281 0.76 -32.68 0.33
N SER A 282 -0.39 -33.27 -0.02
CA SER A 282 -0.56 -34.17 -1.16
C SER A 282 -0.41 -33.49 -2.52
N LEU A 283 -0.57 -32.17 -2.58
CA LEU A 283 -0.56 -31.40 -3.82
C LEU A 283 0.88 -31.03 -4.27
N ARG A 284 1.91 -31.48 -3.54
CA ARG A 284 3.34 -31.17 -3.76
C ARG A 284 3.88 -31.49 -5.15
N SER A 285 3.53 -32.63 -5.76
CA SER A 285 4.09 -32.99 -7.08
C SER A 285 3.69 -32.01 -8.18
N SER A 286 2.66 -31.20 -7.94
CA SER A 286 2.19 -30.13 -8.83
C SER A 286 2.87 -28.77 -8.53
N TYR A 287 3.58 -28.64 -7.41
CA TYR A 287 4.07 -27.37 -6.82
C TYR A 287 5.55 -27.05 -7.09
N GLY A 288 6.12 -27.45 -8.24
CA GLY A 288 7.54 -27.22 -8.55
C GLY A 288 8.00 -25.78 -8.28
N SER A 289 9.06 -25.59 -7.46
CA SER A 289 9.74 -24.34 -6.98
C SER A 289 8.90 -23.11 -6.57
N ALA A 290 7.62 -23.05 -6.92
CA ALA A 290 6.71 -21.97 -6.63
C ALA A 290 6.10 -22.21 -5.26
N SER A 291 6.44 -21.31 -4.34
CA SER A 291 5.98 -21.40 -2.96
C SER A 291 4.49 -21.09 -2.88
N ALA A 292 3.67 -22.14 -2.91
CA ALA A 292 2.22 -22.06 -2.98
C ALA A 292 1.56 -21.24 -1.87
N LEU A 293 2.15 -21.20 -0.66
CA LEU A 293 1.67 -20.40 0.47
C LEU A 293 2.77 -19.45 0.99
N ARG A 294 2.48 -18.15 0.96
CA ARG A 294 3.34 -17.09 1.52
C ARG A 294 2.48 -16.13 2.33
N ALA A 295 3.07 -15.51 3.35
CA ALA A 295 2.44 -14.43 4.10
C ALA A 295 3.08 -13.08 3.77
N GLY A 296 2.24 -12.05 3.77
CA GLY A 296 2.63 -10.65 3.85
C GLY A 296 2.81 -10.21 5.29
N SER A 297 2.83 -8.89 5.51
CA SER A 297 2.77 -8.30 6.85
C SER A 297 1.37 -8.41 7.48
N ILE A 298 1.31 -8.25 8.81
CA ILE A 298 0.07 -8.05 9.58
C ILE A 298 -0.14 -6.55 9.84
N ALA A 299 -1.40 -6.12 9.87
CA ALA A 299 -1.83 -4.84 10.43
C ALA A 299 -3.06 -5.05 11.33
N VAL A 300 -3.37 -4.07 12.16
CA VAL A 300 -4.50 -4.10 13.09
C VAL A 300 -5.34 -2.85 12.88
N ASP A 301 -6.66 -3.01 12.78
CA ASP A 301 -7.57 -1.88 12.59
C ASP A 301 -7.82 -1.11 13.90
N SER A 302 -8.59 -0.02 13.81
CA SER A 302 -8.95 0.83 14.96
C SER A 302 -9.83 0.13 16.02
N HIS A 303 -10.39 -1.04 15.72
CA HIS A 303 -11.17 -1.87 16.64
C HIS A 303 -10.33 -3.01 17.26
N ASN A 304 -9.02 -3.00 17.05
CA ASN A 304 -8.10 -4.02 17.52
C ASN A 304 -8.31 -5.41 16.86
N VAL A 305 -8.79 -5.40 15.60
CA VAL A 305 -8.98 -6.60 14.78
C VAL A 305 -7.78 -6.80 13.86
N PRO A 306 -7.09 -7.96 13.91
CA PRO A 306 -5.94 -8.24 13.04
C PRO A 306 -6.36 -8.58 11.61
N TYR A 307 -5.61 -8.07 10.66
CA TYR A 307 -5.71 -8.38 9.23
C TYR A 307 -4.38 -8.95 8.72
N VAL A 308 -4.45 -10.09 8.05
CA VAL A 308 -3.28 -10.80 7.51
C VAL A 308 -3.46 -11.00 6.01
N VAL A 309 -2.49 -10.55 5.21
CA VAL A 309 -2.45 -10.79 3.77
C VAL A 309 -1.62 -12.04 3.49
N TYR A 310 -2.10 -12.90 2.61
CA TYR A 310 -1.37 -14.10 2.18
C TYR A 310 -1.78 -14.49 0.76
N ASN A 311 -1.04 -15.43 0.15
CA ASN A 311 -1.45 -16.01 -1.13
C ASN A 311 -1.47 -17.53 -1.11
N THR A 312 -2.31 -18.13 -1.95
CA THR A 312 -2.38 -19.55 -2.28
C THR A 312 -2.13 -19.76 -3.78
N LEU A 313 -2.00 -21.02 -4.24
CA LEU A 313 -2.25 -21.32 -5.65
C LEU A 313 -3.73 -21.16 -6.00
N GLY A 314 -4.03 -21.19 -7.31
CA GLY A 314 -5.39 -21.28 -7.82
C GLY A 314 -6.12 -22.57 -7.37
N PRO A 315 -7.45 -22.64 -7.54
CA PRO A 315 -8.29 -23.71 -6.99
C PRO A 315 -7.93 -25.14 -7.39
N ASP A 316 -7.24 -25.33 -8.52
CA ASP A 316 -6.78 -26.62 -9.04
C ASP A 316 -5.29 -26.90 -8.74
N GLY A 317 -4.68 -26.07 -7.90
CA GLY A 317 -3.24 -26.12 -7.65
C GLY A 317 -2.40 -25.60 -8.81
N SER A 318 -2.97 -24.74 -9.67
CA SER A 318 -2.28 -24.11 -10.79
C SER A 318 -2.21 -22.58 -10.64
N THR A 319 -1.61 -21.93 -11.64
CA THR A 319 -1.63 -20.47 -11.82
C THR A 319 -2.92 -19.99 -12.47
N PRO A 320 -3.35 -18.74 -12.22
CA PRO A 320 -2.67 -17.70 -11.45
C PRO A 320 -2.78 -17.84 -9.93
N LEU A 321 -1.84 -17.23 -9.18
CA LEU A 321 -1.89 -17.13 -7.72
C LEU A 321 -3.15 -16.39 -7.25
N GLN A 322 -3.65 -16.78 -6.08
CA GLN A 322 -4.78 -16.13 -5.41
C GLN A 322 -4.32 -15.45 -4.12
N ALA A 323 -4.51 -14.15 -4.01
CA ALA A 323 -4.24 -13.39 -2.79
C ALA A 323 -5.52 -13.23 -1.95
N TRP A 324 -5.33 -13.22 -0.64
CA TRP A 324 -6.39 -13.21 0.35
C TRP A 324 -6.08 -12.24 1.48
N ILE A 325 -7.14 -11.67 2.06
CA ILE A 325 -7.10 -11.03 3.37
C ILE A 325 -7.85 -11.94 4.34
N ALA A 326 -7.19 -12.30 5.44
CA ALA A 326 -7.83 -12.93 6.58
C ALA A 326 -8.04 -11.92 7.71
N THR A 327 -9.25 -11.89 8.28
CA THR A 327 -9.59 -11.11 9.48
C THR A 327 -10.26 -12.00 10.52
N ALA A 328 -10.00 -11.74 11.80
CA ALA A 328 -10.54 -12.55 12.90
C ALA A 328 -12.04 -12.30 13.06
N ASN A 329 -12.86 -13.37 13.02
CA ASN A 329 -14.33 -13.26 13.01
C ASN A 329 -14.97 -13.10 14.41
N GLY A 330 -14.16 -12.95 15.47
CA GLY A 330 -14.63 -12.82 16.86
C GLY A 330 -15.22 -14.10 17.49
N HIS A 331 -15.31 -15.21 16.76
CA HIS A 331 -15.95 -16.46 17.19
C HIS A 331 -15.05 -17.71 17.09
N GLY A 332 -13.75 -17.54 16.86
CA GLY A 332 -12.80 -18.67 16.81
C GLY A 332 -12.45 -19.14 15.42
N GLY A 333 -12.52 -18.24 14.45
CA GLY A 333 -12.04 -18.49 13.10
C GLY A 333 -11.70 -17.20 12.35
N TRP A 334 -11.42 -17.36 11.07
CA TRP A 334 -10.98 -16.31 10.19
C TRP A 334 -11.95 -16.17 9.01
N GLU A 335 -12.39 -14.95 8.76
CA GLU A 335 -13.08 -14.60 7.53
C GLU A 335 -12.02 -14.28 6.46
N LYS A 336 -12.20 -14.83 5.25
CA LYS A 336 -11.24 -14.75 4.16
C LYS A 336 -11.86 -14.07 2.96
N THR A 337 -11.26 -12.97 2.52
CA THR A 337 -11.68 -12.22 1.35
C THR A 337 -10.69 -12.43 0.22
N SER A 338 -11.15 -12.94 -0.92
CA SER A 338 -10.34 -13.02 -2.14
C SER A 338 -10.09 -11.61 -2.70
N LEU A 339 -8.87 -11.35 -3.15
CA LEU A 339 -8.47 -10.06 -3.71
C LEU A 339 -8.49 -10.05 -5.24
N ASN A 340 -8.23 -11.19 -5.89
CA ASN A 340 -8.13 -11.26 -7.36
C ASN A 340 -9.42 -10.80 -8.07
N GLU A 341 -10.59 -11.02 -7.48
CA GLU A 341 -11.87 -10.59 -8.04
C GLU A 341 -12.29 -9.18 -7.60
N LYS A 342 -11.55 -8.57 -6.68
CA LYS A 342 -11.88 -7.28 -6.07
C LYS A 342 -11.01 -6.12 -6.52
N LEU A 343 -9.82 -6.39 -7.03
CA LEU A 343 -8.91 -5.35 -7.53
C LEU A 343 -9.25 -5.06 -8.99
N ASP A 344 -9.92 -3.93 -9.23
CA ASP A 344 -10.40 -3.48 -10.53
C ASP A 344 -9.28 -3.22 -11.57
N ALA A 345 -8.06 -2.90 -11.11
CA ALA A 345 -6.90 -2.72 -11.97
C ALA A 345 -6.21 -4.04 -12.37
N LEU A 346 -6.54 -5.17 -11.73
CA LEU A 346 -5.91 -6.45 -12.06
C LEU A 346 -6.44 -6.96 -13.42
N PRO A 347 -5.57 -7.21 -14.42
CA PRO A 347 -6.02 -7.73 -15.71
C PRO A 347 -6.52 -9.18 -15.59
N GLU A 348 -7.45 -9.56 -16.47
CA GLU A 348 -7.95 -10.93 -16.53
C GLU A 348 -6.79 -11.92 -16.77
N GLY A 349 -6.74 -13.00 -15.98
CA GLY A 349 -5.72 -14.03 -16.07
C GLY A 349 -4.45 -13.78 -15.24
N TRP A 350 -4.26 -12.57 -14.71
CA TRP A 350 -3.14 -12.26 -13.83
C TRP A 350 -3.32 -12.85 -12.44
N GLY A 351 -2.22 -13.16 -11.77
CA GLY A 351 -2.18 -13.61 -10.37
C GLY A 351 -1.79 -12.52 -9.41
N LEU A 352 -2.21 -12.68 -8.15
CA LEU A 352 -1.78 -11.85 -7.04
C LEU A 352 -1.05 -12.72 -6.01
N GLY A 353 0.10 -12.24 -5.55
CA GLY A 353 0.88 -12.90 -4.54
C GLY A 353 1.53 -11.91 -3.58
N VAL A 354 2.20 -12.47 -2.57
CA VAL A 354 3.11 -11.74 -1.70
C VAL A 354 4.55 -12.22 -1.97
N PRO A 355 5.58 -11.37 -1.85
CA PRO A 355 5.69 -10.23 -0.94
C PRO A 355 4.71 -9.08 -1.22
N GLY A 356 4.14 -8.58 -0.13
CA GLY A 356 3.10 -7.58 -0.07
C GLY A 356 2.75 -7.31 1.39
N GLY A 357 1.90 -6.32 1.64
CA GLY A 357 1.55 -5.92 2.98
C GLY A 357 0.26 -5.14 3.06
N ILE A 358 -0.18 -4.96 4.29
CA ILE A 358 -1.36 -4.17 4.67
C ILE A 358 -0.96 -3.12 5.69
N SER A 359 -1.63 -1.98 5.66
CA SER A 359 -1.53 -0.93 6.65
C SER A 359 -2.89 -0.24 6.83
N PHE A 360 -3.05 0.47 7.94
CA PHE A 360 -4.20 1.33 8.19
C PHE A 360 -3.69 2.73 8.49
N THR A 361 -4.31 3.70 7.86
CA THR A 361 -4.12 5.11 8.24
C THR A 361 -4.79 5.41 9.59
N GLU A 362 -4.40 6.53 10.20
CA GLU A 362 -4.96 6.97 11.48
C GLU A 362 -6.50 7.17 11.42
N ASP A 363 -7.05 7.51 10.24
CA ASP A 363 -8.51 7.64 10.04
C ASP A 363 -9.23 6.31 9.79
N GLY A 364 -8.48 5.20 9.75
CA GLY A 364 -9.01 3.84 9.59
C GLY A 364 -9.10 3.34 8.16
N ARG A 365 -8.64 4.11 7.15
CA ARG A 365 -8.59 3.62 5.76
C ARG A 365 -7.53 2.53 5.59
N MET A 366 -7.91 1.43 4.96
CA MET A 366 -7.04 0.30 4.65
C MET A 366 -6.22 0.58 3.40
N ALA A 367 -4.93 0.27 3.44
CA ALA A 367 -4.02 0.29 2.31
C ALA A 367 -3.35 -1.07 2.13
N LEU A 368 -3.19 -1.49 0.88
CA LEU A 368 -2.59 -2.75 0.47
C LEU A 368 -1.54 -2.51 -0.60
N VAL A 369 -0.48 -3.29 -0.55
CA VAL A 369 0.44 -3.47 -1.67
C VAL A 369 0.68 -4.95 -1.90
N LEU A 370 0.65 -5.39 -3.15
CA LEU A 370 0.80 -6.77 -3.56
C LEU A 370 1.72 -6.87 -4.77
N THR A 371 2.19 -8.09 -5.04
CA THR A 371 2.85 -8.40 -6.30
C THR A 371 1.84 -9.02 -7.26
N ALA A 372 1.76 -8.50 -8.48
CA ALA A 372 0.92 -8.98 -9.56
C ALA A 372 1.77 -9.70 -10.62
N TYR A 373 1.22 -10.74 -11.24
CA TYR A 373 1.94 -11.62 -12.17
C TYR A 373 1.15 -11.83 -13.46
N GLU A 374 1.75 -11.50 -14.61
CA GLU A 374 1.13 -11.65 -15.93
C GLU A 374 0.87 -13.12 -16.32
N SER A 375 1.85 -14.00 -16.10
CA SER A 375 1.69 -15.45 -16.22
C SER A 375 2.88 -16.20 -15.61
N GLY A 376 2.62 -17.39 -15.04
CA GLY A 376 3.67 -18.23 -14.44
C GLY A 376 4.06 -17.85 -13.01
N LEU A 377 4.91 -18.70 -12.40
CA LEU A 377 5.38 -18.58 -11.01
C LEU A 377 6.89 -18.50 -11.01
N SER A 378 7.43 -17.31 -11.24
CA SER A 378 8.83 -17.11 -10.98
C SER A 378 9.04 -15.78 -10.29
N TRP A 379 9.54 -15.88 -9.06
CA TRP A 379 9.91 -14.74 -8.25
C TRP A 379 10.99 -13.93 -8.99
N GLY A 380 10.77 -12.61 -9.11
CA GLY A 380 11.70 -11.67 -9.74
C GLY A 380 11.95 -11.92 -11.23
N THR A 381 10.92 -12.30 -11.99
CA THR A 381 11.00 -12.39 -13.46
C THR A 381 10.17 -11.32 -14.14
N PRO A 382 10.55 -10.88 -15.35
CA PRO A 382 9.77 -9.91 -16.11
C PRO A 382 8.29 -10.32 -16.24
N GLY A 383 7.39 -9.33 -16.28
CA GLY A 383 5.95 -9.54 -16.10
C GLY A 383 5.51 -9.69 -14.63
N THR A 384 6.37 -9.29 -13.69
CA THR A 384 6.05 -9.12 -12.26
C THR A 384 5.93 -7.63 -11.97
N GLU A 385 4.80 -7.23 -11.38
CA GLU A 385 4.49 -5.83 -11.13
C GLU A 385 3.98 -5.59 -9.70
N VAL A 386 3.96 -4.32 -9.28
CA VAL A 386 3.46 -3.91 -7.97
C VAL A 386 2.11 -3.24 -8.14
N ILE A 387 1.10 -3.78 -7.43
CA ILE A 387 -0.25 -3.22 -7.39
C ILE A 387 -0.57 -2.72 -5.99
N GLY A 388 -1.09 -1.50 -5.94
CA GLY A 388 -1.58 -0.86 -4.73
C GLY A 388 -3.11 -0.88 -4.72
N ALA A 389 -3.70 -1.04 -3.54
CA ALA A 389 -5.14 -1.00 -3.37
C ALA A 389 -5.53 -0.33 -2.04
N VAL A 390 -6.71 0.26 -2.01
CA VAL A 390 -7.22 1.04 -0.89
C VAL A 390 -8.68 0.69 -0.66
N SER A 391 -9.08 0.62 0.61
CA SER A 391 -10.48 0.37 0.99
C SER A 391 -10.90 1.27 2.15
N ASP A 392 -12.08 1.88 1.99
CA ASP A 392 -12.76 2.72 3.00
C ASP A 392 -13.86 1.97 3.76
N ASP A 393 -14.13 0.71 3.41
CA ASP A 393 -15.25 -0.09 3.92
C ASP A 393 -14.81 -1.42 4.54
N GLY A 394 -13.57 -1.45 5.06
CA GLY A 394 -13.03 -2.61 5.78
C GLY A 394 -12.67 -3.80 4.87
N GLY A 395 -12.40 -3.54 3.59
CA GLY A 395 -12.04 -4.54 2.58
C GLY A 395 -13.24 -5.13 1.83
N ALA A 396 -14.43 -4.53 1.92
CA ALA A 396 -15.58 -4.97 1.16
C ALA A 396 -15.46 -4.57 -0.31
N THR A 397 -14.95 -3.38 -0.60
CA THR A 397 -14.60 -2.89 -1.93
C THR A 397 -13.21 -2.25 -1.93
N PHE A 398 -12.58 -2.22 -3.10
CA PHE A 398 -11.26 -1.63 -3.30
C PHE A 398 -11.25 -0.73 -4.53
N THR A 399 -10.55 0.39 -4.40
CA THR A 399 -9.92 1.06 -5.55
C THR A 399 -8.53 0.45 -5.69
N SER A 400 -8.05 0.16 -6.91
CA SER A 400 -6.70 -0.37 -7.13
C SER A 400 -6.01 0.27 -8.33
N LYS A 401 -4.67 0.26 -8.34
CA LYS A 401 -3.83 0.77 -9.43
C LYS A 401 -2.48 0.07 -9.41
N PHE A 402 -1.91 -0.21 -10.58
CA PHE A 402 -0.49 -0.55 -10.66
C PHE A 402 0.34 0.66 -10.26
N ILE A 403 1.18 0.48 -9.26
CA ILE A 403 2.01 1.56 -8.73
C ILE A 403 3.42 1.53 -9.34
N SER A 404 3.79 0.39 -9.93
CA SER A 404 4.86 0.28 -10.92
C SER A 404 4.34 0.46 -12.35
N THR A 405 5.25 0.81 -13.25
CA THR A 405 4.98 0.78 -14.70
C THR A 405 5.09 -0.66 -15.18
N ILE A 406 4.06 -1.16 -15.86
CA ILE A 406 4.09 -2.49 -16.47
C ILE A 406 5.23 -2.56 -17.49
N ASP A 407 6.22 -3.41 -17.22
CA ASP A 407 7.42 -3.57 -18.03
C ASP A 407 7.64 -5.08 -18.34
N PRO A 408 7.62 -5.46 -19.63
CA PRO A 408 7.82 -6.85 -20.05
C PRO A 408 9.27 -7.34 -19.90
N ASP A 409 10.23 -6.43 -19.66
CA ASP A 409 11.65 -6.72 -19.60
C ASP A 409 12.22 -6.54 -18.17
N THR A 410 11.65 -5.64 -17.37
CA THR A 410 12.14 -5.33 -16.01
C THR A 410 11.10 -5.68 -14.94
N PRO A 411 11.40 -6.60 -14.00
CA PRO A 411 10.46 -6.87 -12.92
C PRO A 411 10.42 -5.77 -11.86
N ASN A 412 9.21 -5.46 -11.39
CA ASN A 412 8.94 -4.61 -10.24
C ASN A 412 8.34 -5.44 -9.11
N TRP A 413 8.99 -5.51 -7.95
CA TRP A 413 8.74 -6.58 -6.99
C TRP A 413 9.25 -6.26 -5.58
N MET A 414 8.92 -7.17 -4.65
CA MET A 414 9.26 -7.07 -3.22
C MET A 414 8.74 -5.81 -2.51
N PRO A 415 7.47 -5.40 -2.73
CA PRO A 415 6.97 -4.20 -2.11
C PRO A 415 6.97 -4.30 -0.57
N SER A 416 7.40 -3.20 0.06
CA SER A 416 7.38 -2.95 1.50
C SER A 416 6.47 -1.75 1.75
N ILE A 417 5.49 -1.90 2.64
CA ILE A 417 4.53 -0.84 2.99
C ILE A 417 4.86 -0.29 4.37
N GLU A 418 4.67 1.02 4.56
CA GLU A 418 4.77 1.65 5.88
C GLU A 418 3.72 1.07 6.83
N ARG A 419 4.14 0.72 8.05
CA ARG A 419 3.28 0.13 9.09
C ARG A 419 3.43 0.84 10.41
N ALA A 420 2.43 0.71 11.28
CA ALA A 420 2.47 1.20 12.65
C ALA A 420 3.35 0.27 13.49
N THR A 421 4.67 0.42 13.37
CA THR A 421 5.62 -0.37 14.17
C THR A 421 6.02 0.31 15.47
N GLY A 422 5.74 1.60 15.63
CA GLY A 422 5.97 2.32 16.88
C GLY A 422 5.11 3.57 16.92
N PHE A 423 5.73 4.73 17.09
CA PHE A 423 5.05 6.03 17.16
C PHE A 423 5.15 6.83 15.85
N ASN A 424 5.16 6.13 14.71
CA ASN A 424 5.12 6.78 13.40
C ASN A 424 3.70 7.23 13.05
N ASN A 425 3.59 8.34 12.32
CA ASN A 425 2.34 8.90 11.85
C ASN A 425 1.91 8.21 10.56
N LEU A 426 0.70 7.65 10.55
CA LEU A 426 0.08 7.05 9.35
C LEU A 426 -1.07 7.93 8.86
N ASP A 427 -0.82 9.23 8.74
CA ASP A 427 -1.72 10.16 8.04
C ASP A 427 -1.74 9.92 6.52
N SER A 428 -0.76 9.16 6.04
CA SER A 428 -0.52 8.78 4.67
C SER A 428 0.23 7.44 4.70
N VAL A 429 0.16 6.64 3.62
CA VAL A 429 0.85 5.34 3.57
C VAL A 429 1.85 5.33 2.42
N ALA A 430 3.12 5.14 2.76
CA ALA A 430 4.20 5.03 1.80
C ALA A 430 4.57 3.56 1.50
N VAL A 431 5.23 3.35 0.37
CA VAL A 431 5.65 2.08 -0.18
C VAL A 431 7.08 2.20 -0.72
N LEU A 432 7.87 1.15 -0.59
CA LEU A 432 9.13 0.94 -1.29
C LEU A 432 9.02 -0.32 -2.13
N TYR A 433 9.61 -0.35 -3.32
CA TYR A 433 9.76 -1.60 -4.08
C TYR A 433 11.06 -1.58 -4.90
N THR A 434 11.47 -2.77 -5.35
CA THR A 434 12.66 -2.96 -6.18
C THR A 434 12.24 -3.07 -7.64
N SER A 435 12.91 -2.33 -8.52
CA SER A 435 12.81 -2.48 -9.98
C SER A 435 14.15 -2.98 -10.51
N GLY A 436 14.15 -4.17 -11.12
CA GLY A 436 15.37 -4.83 -11.60
C GLY A 436 15.50 -6.29 -11.18
N GLU A 437 16.63 -6.90 -11.54
CA GLU A 437 16.80 -8.34 -11.58
C GLU A 437 16.90 -8.99 -10.19
N LYS A 438 16.59 -10.29 -10.12
CA LYS A 438 16.65 -11.08 -8.89
C LYS A 438 18.04 -11.59 -8.50
N GLY A 439 19.02 -11.43 -9.39
CA GLY A 439 20.30 -12.12 -9.30
C GLY A 439 20.20 -13.65 -9.41
N SER A 440 21.31 -14.31 -9.16
CA SER A 440 21.55 -15.74 -9.30
C SER A 440 21.69 -16.42 -7.94
N ASP A 441 22.21 -15.71 -6.94
CA ASP A 441 22.28 -16.14 -5.55
C ASP A 441 22.16 -14.96 -4.57
N ASN A 442 22.42 -15.21 -3.29
CA ASN A 442 22.30 -14.20 -2.23
C ASN A 442 23.51 -13.26 -2.10
N HIS A 443 24.66 -13.59 -2.67
CA HIS A 443 25.90 -12.81 -2.60
C HIS A 443 26.17 -12.00 -3.87
N GLU A 444 25.37 -12.19 -4.93
CA GLU A 444 25.56 -11.43 -6.16
C GLU A 444 25.33 -9.92 -5.95
N ILE A 445 26.29 -9.15 -6.44
CA ILE A 445 26.30 -7.70 -6.42
C ILE A 445 25.68 -7.21 -7.72
N ILE A 446 24.50 -6.59 -7.61
CA ILE A 446 23.75 -6.05 -8.73
C ILE A 446 23.28 -4.62 -8.43
N SER A 447 22.84 -3.91 -9.45
CA SER A 447 22.40 -2.51 -9.33
C SER A 447 20.97 -2.39 -9.82
N ASN A 448 20.03 -2.58 -8.89
CA ASN A 448 18.61 -2.37 -9.11
C ASN A 448 18.19 -0.98 -8.66
N GLN A 449 17.09 -0.49 -9.20
CA GLN A 449 16.44 0.69 -8.68
C GLN A 449 15.64 0.37 -7.42
N VAL A 450 15.72 1.28 -6.45
CA VAL A 450 14.87 1.30 -5.26
C VAL A 450 13.91 2.46 -5.43
N ILE A 451 12.63 2.14 -5.54
CA ILE A 451 11.58 3.11 -5.78
C ILE A 451 10.80 3.36 -4.50
N PHE A 452 10.68 4.61 -4.11
CA PHE A 452 9.78 5.08 -3.07
C PHE A 452 8.50 5.62 -3.67
N GLN A 453 7.38 5.40 -2.98
CA GLN A 453 6.11 5.92 -3.41
C GLN A 453 5.10 6.18 -2.31
N GLN A 454 4.32 7.24 -2.48
CA GLN A 454 3.15 7.50 -1.63
C GLN A 454 1.91 6.82 -2.22
N LEU A 455 1.31 5.86 -1.51
CA LEU A 455 0.11 5.10 -1.94
C LEU A 455 -1.20 5.80 -1.54
N LEU A 456 -1.18 6.48 -0.39
CA LEU A 456 -2.26 7.34 0.08
C LEU A 456 -1.68 8.72 0.34
N GLY A 457 -2.11 9.73 -0.41
CA GLY A 457 -1.68 11.12 -0.24
C GLY A 457 -2.87 12.08 -0.15
N SER A 458 -2.84 12.96 0.85
CA SER A 458 -3.20 14.36 0.63
C SER A 458 -2.06 15.04 -0.13
N SER A 459 -2.25 16.27 -0.62
CA SER A 459 -1.11 17.11 -1.05
C SER A 459 0.01 17.10 0.01
N TRP A 460 1.25 17.35 -0.41
CA TRP A 460 2.45 17.19 0.42
C TRP A 460 2.43 18.06 1.68
N ASN A 461 1.81 19.24 1.58
CA ASN A 461 1.53 20.14 2.70
C ASN A 461 0.22 19.85 3.46
N LYS A 462 -0.48 18.77 3.11
CA LYS A 462 -1.77 18.30 3.67
C LYS A 462 -2.97 19.20 3.37
N VAL A 463 -2.85 20.14 2.43
CA VAL A 463 -3.93 21.04 2.00
C VAL A 463 -4.46 20.62 0.64
N GLY A 464 -5.51 19.78 0.60
CA GLY A 464 -6.04 19.26 -0.65
C GLY A 464 -6.48 20.37 -1.62
N GLY A 465 -5.99 20.32 -2.86
CA GLY A 465 -6.30 21.29 -3.92
C GLY A 465 -5.30 22.44 -4.02
N ASP A 466 -4.38 22.54 -3.08
CA ASP A 466 -3.24 23.45 -3.14
C ASP A 466 -2.28 22.98 -4.25
N VAL A 467 -2.38 23.58 -5.42
CA VAL A 467 -1.57 23.24 -6.60
C VAL A 467 -0.20 23.90 -6.49
N ASN A 468 -0.13 25.12 -5.95
CA ASN A 468 1.13 25.88 -5.90
C ASN A 468 2.04 25.50 -4.72
N GLN A 469 1.56 24.63 -3.82
CA GLN A 469 2.22 24.11 -2.63
C GLN A 469 2.60 25.21 -1.61
N ASP A 470 1.85 26.31 -1.54
CA ASP A 470 2.11 27.43 -0.63
C ASP A 470 1.58 27.22 0.81
N GLY A 471 0.81 26.16 1.02
CA GLY A 471 0.22 25.80 2.31
C GLY A 471 -1.21 26.32 2.51
N ALA A 472 -1.86 26.85 1.49
CA ALA A 472 -3.25 27.29 1.55
C ALA A 472 -3.97 27.09 0.21
N PHE A 473 -5.09 26.36 0.22
CA PHE A 473 -5.92 26.23 -0.98
C PHE A 473 -6.80 27.47 -1.18
N LEU A 474 -6.38 28.37 -2.07
CA LEU A 474 -6.96 29.68 -2.30
C LEU A 474 -6.95 30.07 -3.79
N GLY A 475 -7.69 31.13 -4.12
CA GLY A 475 -7.64 31.75 -5.44
C GLY A 475 -8.90 31.55 -6.29
N ASP A 476 -9.00 32.37 -7.34
CA ASP A 476 -10.13 32.40 -8.26
C ASP A 476 -9.73 32.33 -9.75
N GLY A 477 -8.44 32.11 -10.01
CA GLY A 477 -7.87 32.05 -11.34
C GLY A 477 -7.61 33.42 -11.95
N THR A 478 -7.62 34.48 -11.14
CA THR A 478 -7.31 35.85 -11.58
C THR A 478 -6.02 36.40 -10.98
N GLY A 479 -5.47 35.76 -9.95
CA GLY A 479 -4.24 36.14 -9.29
C GLY A 479 -2.97 35.46 -9.86
N PRO A 480 -1.78 35.79 -9.35
CA PRO A 480 -0.54 35.08 -9.70
C PRO A 480 -0.56 33.63 -9.20
N ALA A 481 -0.08 32.68 -10.02
CA ALA A 481 -0.02 31.25 -9.69
C ALA A 481 0.67 30.94 -8.35
N ALA A 482 1.71 31.71 -8.00
CA ALA A 482 2.42 31.56 -6.72
C ALA A 482 1.58 31.87 -5.45
N SER A 483 0.33 32.32 -5.60
CA SER A 483 -0.59 32.59 -4.48
C SER A 483 -2.06 32.31 -4.82
N ASP A 484 -2.33 31.68 -5.96
CA ASP A 484 -3.66 31.36 -6.48
C ASP A 484 -3.59 29.99 -7.16
N ASP A 485 -4.16 28.98 -6.51
CA ASP A 485 -4.11 27.58 -6.96
C ASP A 485 -4.88 27.35 -8.24
N VAL A 486 -5.95 28.11 -8.46
CA VAL A 486 -6.73 28.01 -9.69
C VAL A 486 -5.92 28.58 -10.85
N SER A 487 -5.17 29.66 -10.63
CA SER A 487 -4.21 30.18 -11.62
C SER A 487 -3.06 29.21 -11.86
N ALA A 488 -2.51 28.58 -10.82
CA ALA A 488 -1.47 27.57 -10.96
C ALA A 488 -1.97 26.35 -11.76
N PHE A 489 -3.17 25.87 -11.46
CA PHE A 489 -3.83 24.81 -12.21
C PHE A 489 -4.01 25.19 -13.70
N ILE A 490 -4.48 26.41 -13.98
CA ILE A 490 -4.68 26.91 -15.35
C ILE A 490 -3.34 27.00 -16.11
N GLU A 491 -2.28 27.48 -15.47
CA GLU A 491 -0.96 27.64 -16.08
C GLU A 491 -0.39 26.31 -16.60
N HIS A 492 -0.73 25.21 -15.92
CA HIS A 492 -0.30 23.87 -16.26
C HIS A 492 -1.40 23.01 -16.93
N TRP A 493 -2.45 23.65 -17.45
CA TRP A 493 -3.50 22.94 -18.17
C TRP A 493 -2.96 22.12 -19.36
N ASN A 494 -3.37 20.86 -19.47
CA ASN A 494 -2.94 19.92 -20.51
C ASN A 494 -1.41 19.70 -20.52
N ALA A 495 -0.74 19.96 -19.39
CA ALA A 495 0.61 19.49 -19.16
C ALA A 495 0.62 17.97 -19.13
N THR A 496 1.64 17.38 -19.74
CA THR A 496 1.91 15.95 -19.67
C THR A 496 3.18 15.75 -18.86
N ASN A 497 3.08 15.01 -17.75
CA ASN A 497 4.24 14.65 -16.94
C ASN A 497 5.11 13.64 -17.71
N LEU A 498 6.44 13.66 -17.46
CA LEU A 498 7.31 12.64 -18.06
C LEU A 498 6.88 11.24 -17.57
N PRO A 499 7.03 10.19 -18.41
CA PRO A 499 6.73 8.82 -17.99
C PRO A 499 7.48 8.48 -16.69
N GLY A 500 6.74 8.13 -15.63
CA GLY A 500 7.30 7.82 -14.32
C GLY A 500 7.24 8.94 -13.27
N LEU A 501 6.82 10.16 -13.63
CA LEU A 501 6.69 11.30 -12.70
C LEU A 501 5.25 11.57 -12.19
N PHE A 502 4.34 10.63 -12.38
CA PHE A 502 2.98 10.71 -11.84
C PHE A 502 3.06 10.94 -10.32
N GLY A 503 2.17 11.73 -9.72
CA GLY A 503 2.06 11.90 -8.27
C GLY A 503 3.16 12.70 -7.57
N THR A 504 4.28 12.97 -8.24
CA THR A 504 5.41 13.74 -7.73
C THR A 504 5.00 15.15 -7.30
N HIS A 505 5.86 15.81 -6.53
CA HIS A 505 5.72 17.25 -6.30
C HIS A 505 5.50 17.98 -7.63
N GLU A 506 6.24 17.61 -8.68
CA GLU A 506 6.08 18.14 -10.03
C GLU A 506 4.66 17.90 -10.60
N SER A 507 4.12 16.69 -10.45
CA SER A 507 2.74 16.35 -10.85
C SER A 507 1.68 17.22 -10.16
N VAL A 508 1.80 17.39 -8.84
CA VAL A 508 0.90 18.24 -8.04
C VAL A 508 0.99 19.69 -8.50
N THR A 509 2.22 20.20 -8.67
CA THR A 509 2.45 21.59 -9.13
C THR A 509 1.99 21.83 -10.57
N HIS A 510 1.88 20.77 -11.38
CA HIS A 510 1.30 20.83 -12.71
C HIS A 510 -0.24 20.73 -12.72
N GLY A 511 -0.88 20.68 -11.56
CA GLY A 511 -2.35 20.60 -11.47
C GLY A 511 -2.93 19.25 -11.91
N ASP A 512 -2.09 18.23 -12.10
CA ASP A 512 -2.53 16.85 -12.32
C ASP A 512 -2.94 16.27 -10.95
N LEU A 513 -4.20 16.48 -10.57
CA LEU A 513 -4.75 16.16 -9.24
C LEU A 513 -5.21 14.71 -9.11
N ASN A 514 -5.46 14.04 -10.24
CA ASN A 514 -5.76 12.62 -10.32
C ASN A 514 -4.49 11.78 -10.52
N PHE A 515 -3.37 12.43 -10.83
CA PHE A 515 -2.04 11.87 -11.00
C PHE A 515 -2.01 10.77 -12.09
N ASP A 516 -2.75 11.00 -13.18
CA ASP A 516 -2.77 10.14 -14.36
C ASP A 516 -1.73 10.53 -15.41
N GLY A 517 -1.00 11.63 -15.16
CA GLY A 517 0.04 12.15 -16.02
C GLY A 517 -0.40 13.26 -16.95
N VAL A 518 -1.68 13.62 -16.94
CA VAL A 518 -2.24 14.64 -17.82
C VAL A 518 -3.19 15.54 -17.04
N THR A 519 -2.87 16.82 -16.95
CA THR A 519 -3.80 17.79 -16.36
C THR A 519 -5.01 18.01 -17.29
N ASP A 520 -6.14 17.36 -16.98
CA ASP A 520 -7.32 17.29 -17.83
C ASP A 520 -8.65 17.59 -17.09
N LEU A 521 -9.78 17.28 -17.74
CA LEU A 521 -11.10 17.59 -17.18
C LEU A 521 -11.41 16.79 -15.90
N HIS A 522 -10.83 15.62 -15.71
CA HIS A 522 -10.94 14.85 -14.47
C HIS A 522 -10.31 15.62 -13.30
N ASP A 523 -9.19 16.28 -13.53
CA ASP A 523 -8.55 17.11 -12.51
C ASP A 523 -9.40 18.33 -12.15
N VAL A 524 -10.11 18.91 -13.13
CA VAL A 524 -11.09 19.99 -12.84
C VAL A 524 -12.21 19.49 -11.94
N PHE A 525 -12.68 18.24 -12.13
CA PHE A 525 -13.70 17.66 -11.25
C PHE A 525 -13.16 17.46 -9.83
N LEU A 526 -11.93 16.99 -9.68
CA LEU A 526 -11.29 16.84 -8.37
C LEU A 526 -11.07 18.19 -7.69
N LEU A 527 -10.49 19.17 -8.40
CA LEU A 527 -10.30 20.54 -7.91
C LEU A 527 -11.63 21.13 -7.43
N ARG A 528 -12.72 20.91 -8.17
CA ARG A 528 -14.06 21.38 -7.79
C ARG A 528 -14.59 20.74 -6.53
N GLU A 529 -14.40 19.44 -6.34
CA GLU A 529 -14.84 18.78 -5.11
C GLU A 529 -14.01 19.21 -3.91
N LEU A 530 -12.70 19.36 -4.08
CA LEU A 530 -11.80 19.92 -3.06
C LEU A 530 -12.22 21.35 -2.69
N MET A 531 -12.60 22.19 -3.66
CA MET A 531 -13.08 23.55 -3.38
C MET A 531 -14.31 23.55 -2.48
N LYS A 532 -15.26 22.66 -2.74
CA LYS A 532 -16.46 22.55 -1.90
C LYS A 532 -16.13 22.08 -0.50
N GLN A 533 -15.20 21.14 -0.36
CA GLN A 533 -14.77 20.61 0.93
C GLN A 533 -14.04 21.68 1.76
N SER A 534 -13.20 22.49 1.11
CA SER A 534 -12.39 23.53 1.74
C SER A 534 -13.11 24.89 1.87
N GLY A 535 -14.37 24.99 1.44
CA GLY A 535 -15.16 26.24 1.51
C GLY A 535 -14.72 27.31 0.52
N VAL A 536 -13.88 26.97 -0.47
CA VAL A 536 -13.47 27.85 -1.56
C VAL A 536 -14.63 27.98 -2.56
N PRO A 537 -15.03 29.20 -2.98
CA PRO A 537 -16.14 29.37 -3.92
C PRO A 537 -15.87 28.71 -5.27
N THR A 538 -16.72 27.77 -5.69
CA THR A 538 -16.58 27.10 -7.01
C THR A 538 -16.81 28.03 -8.21
N THR A 539 -17.26 29.27 -8.00
CA THR A 539 -17.33 30.32 -9.04
C THR A 539 -15.94 30.66 -9.60
N ALA A 540 -14.89 30.38 -8.83
CA ALA A 540 -13.50 30.45 -9.28
C ALA A 540 -13.23 29.62 -10.55
N LEU A 541 -13.97 28.53 -10.79
CA LEU A 541 -13.81 27.71 -12.00
C LEU A 541 -14.44 28.35 -13.25
N GLU A 542 -15.11 29.50 -13.12
CA GLU A 542 -15.61 30.25 -14.29
C GLU A 542 -14.45 30.83 -15.13
N SER A 543 -13.28 31.06 -14.52
CA SER A 543 -12.06 31.49 -15.21
C SER A 543 -11.52 30.41 -16.18
N LEU A 544 -11.66 29.13 -15.82
CA LEU A 544 -11.31 27.99 -16.67
C LEU A 544 -12.09 27.98 -17.99
N GLY A 545 -13.34 28.45 -18.01
CA GLY A 545 -14.17 28.50 -19.22
C GLY A 545 -13.62 29.39 -20.35
N SER A 546 -12.63 30.25 -20.04
CA SER A 546 -11.95 31.10 -21.03
C SER A 546 -10.57 30.57 -21.46
N ALA A 547 -9.95 29.69 -20.65
CA ALA A 547 -8.59 29.19 -20.84
C ALA A 547 -8.55 27.71 -21.28
N VAL A 548 -9.57 26.92 -20.90
CA VAL A 548 -9.72 25.50 -21.22
C VAL A 548 -10.60 25.34 -22.46
N PRO A 549 -10.17 24.60 -23.51
CA PRO A 549 -11.02 24.35 -24.66
C PRO A 549 -12.30 23.61 -24.25
N GLU A 550 -13.48 24.20 -24.49
CA GLU A 550 -14.74 23.48 -24.27
C GLU A 550 -14.75 22.18 -25.10
N PRO A 551 -15.30 21.06 -24.59
CA PRO A 551 -15.62 19.92 -25.43
C PRO A 551 -16.48 20.43 -26.56
N SER A 552 -16.00 20.31 -27.81
CA SER A 552 -16.66 20.91 -28.97
C SER A 552 -18.16 20.66 -28.86
N SER A 553 -18.97 21.72 -29.00
CA SER A 553 -20.42 21.65 -28.75
C SER A 553 -21.12 20.54 -29.56
N PHE A 554 -20.45 20.03 -30.60
CA PHE A 554 -20.75 18.81 -31.34
C PHE A 554 -20.83 17.53 -30.49
N ILE A 555 -19.94 17.32 -29.51
CA ILE A 555 -19.93 16.11 -28.65
C ILE A 555 -21.14 16.14 -27.70
N LEU A 556 -21.43 17.28 -27.07
CA LEU A 556 -22.61 17.44 -26.21
C LEU A 556 -23.92 17.32 -27.01
N LEU A 557 -23.97 17.85 -28.23
CA LEU A 557 -25.09 17.64 -29.15
C LEU A 557 -25.22 16.17 -29.59
N ALA A 558 -24.12 15.47 -29.84
CA ALA A 558 -24.12 14.07 -30.23
C ALA A 558 -24.63 13.18 -29.08
N VAL A 559 -24.12 13.37 -27.87
CA VAL A 559 -24.56 12.64 -26.67
C VAL A 559 -26.04 12.92 -26.36
N GLY A 560 -26.46 14.18 -26.43
CA GLY A 560 -27.87 14.56 -26.26
C GLY A 560 -28.79 13.97 -27.33
N SER A 561 -28.31 13.89 -28.58
CA SER A 561 -29.04 13.30 -29.70
C SER A 561 -29.16 11.78 -29.58
N VAL A 562 -28.09 11.10 -29.18
CA VAL A 562 -28.07 9.65 -28.91
C VAL A 562 -28.99 9.31 -27.75
N TYR A 563 -28.96 10.08 -26.67
CA TYR A 563 -29.86 9.91 -25.52
C TYR A 563 -31.34 10.10 -25.91
N CYS A 564 -31.65 11.13 -26.71
CA CYS A 564 -33.01 11.33 -27.23
C CYS A 564 -33.48 10.22 -28.17
N LEU A 565 -32.57 9.65 -28.98
CA LEU A 565 -32.86 8.52 -29.87
C LEU A 565 -33.10 7.22 -29.07
N LEU A 566 -32.32 6.98 -28.02
CA LEU A 566 -32.50 5.84 -27.11
C LEU A 566 -33.83 5.94 -26.34
N GLN A 567 -34.20 7.14 -25.87
CA GLN A 567 -35.50 7.38 -25.23
C GLN A 567 -36.69 7.26 -26.20
N ARG A 568 -36.53 7.66 -27.47
CA ARG A 568 -37.54 7.43 -28.52
C ARG A 568 -37.71 5.95 -28.84
N LYS A 569 -36.62 5.17 -28.92
CA LYS A 569 -36.69 3.71 -29.11
C LYS A 569 -37.39 3.02 -27.93
N LYS A 570 -37.10 3.44 -26.70
CA LYS A 570 -37.74 2.91 -25.47
C LYS A 570 -39.25 3.22 -25.39
N ARG A 571 -39.68 4.39 -25.89
CA ARG A 571 -41.12 4.73 -26.01
C ARG A 571 -41.82 3.99 -27.14
N ALA A 572 -41.14 3.72 -28.27
CA ALA A 572 -41.70 2.93 -29.36
C ALA A 572 -41.88 1.45 -28.99
N SER A 573 -40.98 0.89 -28.17
CA SER A 573 -41.12 -0.49 -27.66
C SER A 573 -42.24 -0.62 -26.62
N LEU A 574 -42.56 0.44 -25.87
CA LEU A 574 -43.68 0.49 -24.93
C LEU A 574 -45.04 0.73 -25.62
N GLY A 575 -45.08 1.39 -26.77
CA GLY A 575 -46.32 1.65 -27.54
C GLY A 575 -46.85 0.44 -28.33
N LEU A 576 -46.00 -0.53 -28.67
CA LEU A 576 -46.38 -1.76 -29.37
C LEU A 576 -47.00 -2.84 -28.45
N ALA A 577 -47.00 -2.63 -27.13
CA ALA A 577 -47.52 -3.57 -26.14
C ALA A 577 -48.99 -3.31 -25.71
N SER A 578 -49.70 -2.38 -26.35
CA SER A 578 -51.09 -1.99 -25.97
C SER A 578 -52.16 -2.26 -27.04
N GLY A 579 -51.97 -3.31 -27.85
CA GLY A 579 -53.01 -3.83 -28.74
C GLY A 579 -53.91 -4.84 -28.04
N GLU A 580 -54.86 -4.39 -27.21
CA GLU A 580 -55.96 -5.24 -26.73
C GLU A 580 -57.01 -5.40 -27.83
N VAL A 581 -57.15 -6.65 -28.29
CA VAL A 581 -58.23 -7.15 -29.13
C VAL A 581 -59.41 -7.50 -28.22
N TYR A 582 -60.56 -6.83 -28.40
CA TYR A 582 -61.84 -7.29 -27.86
C TYR A 582 -62.45 -8.33 -28.82
N PRO A 583 -62.82 -9.55 -28.37
CA PRO A 583 -63.54 -10.48 -29.22
C PRO A 583 -65.05 -10.25 -29.16
N LYS A 584 -65.69 -10.36 -30.33
CA LYS A 584 -66.98 -11.06 -30.47
C LYS A 584 -66.72 -12.38 -31.17
#